data_AF-A0A2N1P0I5-F1
#
_entry.id   AF-A0A2N1P0I5-F1
#
_cell.length_a   1.000
_cell.length_b   1.000
_cell.length_c   1.000
_cell.angle_alpha   90.00
_cell.angle_beta   90.00
_cell.angle_gamma   90.00
#
_symmetry.space_group_name_H-M   'P 1'
#
loop_
_entity.id
_entity.type
_entity.pdbx_description
1 polymer ?
#
loop_
_entity_poly.entity_id
_entity_poly.type
_entity_poly.pdbx_seq_one_letter_code
_entity_poly.pdbx_strand_id
1 'polypeptide(L)'
;MSVQYYNYTKGKTVLSLKIPQAVLDNENRALSLFICLDISGSMSGSPIRQAKDAILQIMGGLIERKVLAEKDITCFFFQSFCQEIRFRDHPGMLWANGGIKRYFEDVRSGGGTSFSAAFSSIIENLDRINTDLAIIFFTDGQDTDTRNNLEYAKTGLKTALKEASYSTEVHSIGFTNEHDAKLLSWLTKCGRKEGNFLYIRSSDEIVDKMKTTLQLLESSYKTLYVKIGDETPQPANFDDEGVAVLILNDDASNVENKEVKILKDLKEGKEDYIFESLPSQIPASDPMSIQLIIFLVQREIIRLTNEISNYEEDDASKSERFNQILVEVNAYEEQLNTIASKKSSISSVIIQQCLDIKSTVLKFKDILSEGLFGTLTNEKIAIINDLAYRNIVRQKITKRLRNINDIIGTFHFKG
;
A
#
# COMPACT_ATOMS: atom_id res chain seq x y z
N MET A 1 -2.98 -27.01 -0.19
CA MET A 1 -3.61 -25.68 -0.25
C MET A 1 -4.85 -25.70 0.61
N SER A 2 -5.22 -24.59 1.24
CA SER A 2 -6.54 -24.42 1.85
C SER A 2 -7.22 -23.19 1.28
N VAL A 3 -8.50 -23.34 0.96
CA VAL A 3 -9.36 -22.24 0.55
C VAL A 3 -10.50 -22.17 1.54
N GLN A 4 -10.60 -21.05 2.23
CA GLN A 4 -11.62 -20.85 3.25
C GLN A 4 -12.33 -19.53 3.00
N TYR A 5 -13.63 -19.46 3.24
CA TYR A 5 -14.39 -18.23 3.03
C TYR A 5 -15.28 -17.90 4.21
N TYR A 6 -15.55 -16.61 4.38
CA TYR A 6 -16.51 -16.10 5.33
C TYR A 6 -17.50 -15.18 4.62
N ASN A 7 -18.78 -15.57 4.66
CA ASN A 7 -19.88 -14.74 4.17
C ASN A 7 -20.15 -13.64 5.18
N TYR A 8 -19.76 -12.41 4.84
CA TYR A 8 -19.92 -11.26 5.69
C TYR A 8 -21.36 -10.72 5.65
N THR A 9 -21.87 -10.51 4.43
CA THR A 9 -23.27 -10.16 4.14
C THR A 9 -23.73 -10.91 2.89
N LYS A 10 -25.02 -10.78 2.53
CA LYS A 10 -25.63 -11.46 1.37
C LYS A 10 -24.95 -11.16 0.01
N GLY A 11 -24.11 -10.12 -0.08
CA GLY A 11 -23.36 -9.76 -1.29
C GLY A 11 -21.89 -9.47 -1.03
N LYS A 12 -21.32 -9.97 0.08
CA LYS A 12 -19.92 -9.70 0.43
C LYS A 12 -19.29 -10.90 1.13
N THR A 13 -18.22 -11.42 0.53
CA THR A 13 -17.51 -12.61 1.00
C THR A 13 -16.02 -12.33 1.10
N VAL A 14 -15.39 -12.79 2.18
CA VAL A 14 -13.94 -12.72 2.35
C VAL A 14 -13.36 -14.11 2.12
N LEU A 15 -12.49 -14.24 1.11
CA LEU A 15 -11.84 -15.49 0.74
C LEU A 15 -10.39 -15.48 1.23
N SER A 16 -9.99 -16.48 1.99
CA SER A 16 -8.62 -16.73 2.42
C SER A 16 -8.04 -17.93 1.66
N LEU A 17 -6.86 -17.71 1.07
CA LEU A 17 -6.13 -18.69 0.28
C LEU A 17 -4.81 -18.97 0.98
N LYS A 18 -4.46 -20.25 1.15
CA LYS A 18 -3.16 -20.66 1.67
C LYS A 18 -2.48 -21.65 0.72
N ILE A 19 -1.31 -21.28 0.21
CA ILE A 19 -0.44 -22.13 -0.61
C ILE A 19 0.77 -22.63 0.19
N PRO A 20 1.38 -23.75 -0.21
CA PRO A 20 2.62 -24.23 0.40
C PRO A 20 3.80 -23.27 0.14
N GLN A 21 4.71 -23.17 1.11
CA GLN A 21 5.91 -22.35 1.01
C GLN A 21 6.79 -22.69 -0.21
N ALA A 22 6.85 -23.97 -0.59
CA ALA A 22 7.59 -24.41 -1.78
C ALA A 22 7.13 -23.76 -3.09
N VAL A 23 5.92 -23.20 -3.13
CA VAL A 23 5.41 -22.43 -4.28
C VAL A 23 5.90 -20.98 -4.24
N LEU A 24 6.22 -20.46 -3.06
CA LEU A 24 6.88 -19.16 -2.88
C LEU A 24 8.37 -19.24 -3.19
N ASP A 25 9.01 -20.35 -2.82
CA ASP A 25 10.43 -20.62 -3.02
C ASP A 25 10.76 -20.69 -4.51
N ASN A 26 11.23 -19.58 -5.09
CA ASN A 26 12.20 -19.63 -6.18
C ASN A 26 12.85 -18.32 -6.63
N GLU A 27 12.61 -17.16 -6.02
CA GLU A 27 13.37 -15.97 -6.39
C GLU A 27 13.62 -15.11 -5.15
N ASN A 28 14.89 -14.95 -4.76
CA ASN A 28 15.27 -13.77 -3.99
C ASN A 28 14.83 -12.57 -4.84
N ARG A 29 13.74 -11.91 -4.43
CA ARG A 29 13.21 -10.76 -5.14
C ARG A 29 14.30 -9.70 -5.20
N ALA A 30 14.91 -9.55 -6.36
CA ALA A 30 15.68 -8.36 -6.64
C ALA A 30 14.69 -7.19 -6.67
N LEU A 31 15.05 -6.12 -5.98
CA LEU A 31 14.25 -4.89 -5.91
C LEU A 31 15.03 -3.79 -6.62
N SER A 32 14.35 -3.05 -7.48
CA SER A 32 14.79 -1.75 -7.98
C SER A 32 13.99 -0.66 -7.27
N LEU A 33 14.63 0.47 -6.99
CA LEU A 33 14.02 1.59 -6.27
C LEU A 33 14.12 2.87 -7.08
N PHE A 34 12.96 3.47 -7.37
CA PHE A 34 12.85 4.80 -7.90
C PHE A 34 12.46 5.78 -6.79
N ILE A 35 13.30 6.79 -6.55
CA ILE A 35 13.01 7.87 -5.62
C ILE A 35 12.66 9.12 -6.43
N CYS A 36 11.43 9.59 -6.31
CA CYS A 36 10.96 10.80 -6.97
C CYS A 36 10.89 11.92 -5.92
N LEU A 37 11.83 12.85 -5.96
CA LEU A 37 11.89 13.98 -5.03
C LEU A 37 11.46 15.26 -5.75
N ASP A 38 10.38 15.85 -5.27
CA ASP A 38 10.01 17.21 -5.60
C ASP A 38 11.08 18.17 -5.06
N ILE A 39 11.65 18.96 -5.94
CA ILE A 39 12.62 20.01 -5.61
C ILE A 39 12.08 21.39 -6.00
N SER A 40 10.75 21.56 -6.10
CA SER A 40 10.09 22.83 -6.35
C SER A 40 10.36 23.89 -5.27
N GLY A 41 10.02 25.15 -5.55
CA GLY A 41 10.21 26.26 -4.62
C GLY A 41 9.47 26.11 -3.28
N SER A 42 8.29 25.48 -3.26
CA SER A 42 7.51 25.26 -2.02
C SER A 42 8.26 24.38 -1.03
N MET A 43 9.02 23.40 -1.54
CA MET A 43 9.81 22.47 -0.73
C MET A 43 10.90 23.17 0.12
N SER A 44 11.18 24.45 -0.11
CA SER A 44 12.16 25.23 0.65
C SER A 44 11.95 25.15 2.17
N GLY A 45 13.05 24.97 2.90
CA GLY A 45 13.05 24.98 4.36
C GLY A 45 12.90 23.59 4.97
N SER A 46 11.86 23.40 5.80
CA SER A 46 11.62 22.12 6.47
C SER A 46 11.20 20.99 5.54
N PRO A 47 10.33 21.17 4.51
CA PRO A 47 9.85 20.04 3.70
C PRO A 47 10.98 19.30 2.98
N ILE A 48 11.86 19.99 2.26
CA ILE A 48 12.99 19.37 1.56
C ILE A 48 13.96 18.68 2.55
N ARG A 49 14.18 19.25 3.73
CA ARG A 49 15.03 18.63 4.76
C ARG A 49 14.43 17.32 5.24
N GLN A 50 13.14 17.34 5.59
CA GLN A 50 12.40 16.15 6.03
C GLN A 50 12.34 15.08 4.93
N ALA A 51 12.15 15.48 3.67
CA ALA A 51 12.17 14.57 2.54
C ALA A 51 13.53 13.90 2.35
N LYS A 52 14.63 14.65 2.44
CA LYS A 52 15.99 14.09 2.41
C LYS A 52 16.23 13.12 3.55
N ASP A 53 15.86 13.50 4.78
CA ASP A 53 16.01 12.63 5.96
C ASP A 53 15.22 11.33 5.79
N ALA A 54 14.00 11.42 5.29
CA ALA A 54 13.14 10.28 5.00
C ALA A 54 13.72 9.35 3.91
N ILE A 55 14.21 9.93 2.81
CA ILE A 55 14.87 9.19 1.72
C ILE A 55 16.11 8.46 2.23
N LEU A 56 16.97 9.15 2.97
CA LEU A 56 18.20 8.56 3.51
C LEU A 56 17.90 7.44 4.51
N GLN A 57 16.85 7.56 5.32
CA GLN A 57 16.42 6.47 6.20
C GLN A 57 15.93 5.24 5.42
N ILE A 58 15.15 5.43 4.36
CA ILE A 58 14.68 4.32 3.51
C ILE A 58 15.87 3.66 2.79
N MET A 59 16.68 4.44 2.09
CA MET A 59 17.84 3.92 1.35
C MET A 59 18.80 3.19 2.29
N GLY A 60 19.16 3.82 3.41
CA GLY A 60 20.06 3.22 4.40
C GLY A 60 19.53 1.93 4.97
N GLY A 61 18.26 1.91 5.38
CA GLY A 61 17.63 0.71 5.90
C GLY A 61 17.64 -0.46 4.90
N LEU A 62 17.32 -0.21 3.63
CA LEU A 62 17.30 -1.25 2.60
C LEU A 62 18.70 -1.75 2.22
N ILE A 63 19.67 -0.83 2.13
CA ILE A 63 21.07 -1.16 1.77
C ILE A 63 21.74 -1.94 2.90
N GLU A 64 21.65 -1.45 4.14
CA GLU A 64 22.29 -2.08 5.31
C GLU A 64 21.74 -3.48 5.58
N ARG A 65 20.46 -3.71 5.25
CA ARG A 65 19.79 -5.02 5.36
C ARG A 65 19.95 -5.89 4.12
N LYS A 66 20.69 -5.43 3.10
CA LYS A 66 20.97 -6.14 1.85
C LYS A 66 19.72 -6.50 1.04
N VAL A 67 18.66 -5.71 1.17
CA VAL A 67 17.42 -5.83 0.39
C VAL A 67 17.59 -5.16 -0.97
N LEU A 68 18.39 -4.11 -1.03
CA LEU A 68 18.60 -3.27 -2.20
C LEU A 68 20.09 -2.96 -2.36
N ALA A 69 20.61 -3.08 -3.59
CA ALA A 69 21.95 -2.62 -3.91
C ALA A 69 21.92 -1.19 -4.45
N GLU A 70 22.94 -0.38 -4.17
CA GLU A 70 22.99 1.03 -4.61
C GLU A 70 22.84 1.19 -6.12
N LYS A 71 23.41 0.26 -6.90
CA LYS A 71 23.31 0.22 -8.37
C LYS A 71 21.90 0.04 -8.93
N ASP A 72 20.94 -0.30 -8.10
CA ASP A 72 19.54 -0.55 -8.47
C ASP A 72 18.63 0.61 -7.99
N ILE A 73 19.25 1.73 -7.59
CA ILE A 73 18.58 2.98 -7.22
C ILE A 73 18.68 4.01 -8.35
N THR A 74 17.54 4.57 -8.71
CA THR A 74 17.45 5.75 -9.59
C THR A 74 16.67 6.84 -8.90
N CYS A 75 17.21 8.05 -8.90
CA CYS A 75 16.57 9.23 -8.33
C CYS A 75 16.08 10.16 -9.45
N PHE A 76 14.87 10.67 -9.28
CA PHE A 76 14.20 11.63 -10.15
C PHE A 76 13.96 12.90 -9.35
N PHE A 77 14.72 13.95 -9.62
CA PHE A 77 14.56 15.25 -8.99
C PHE A 77 13.69 16.12 -9.90
N PHE A 78 12.44 16.35 -9.53
CA PHE A 78 11.48 17.04 -10.39
C PHE A 78 11.09 18.41 -9.85
N GLN A 79 10.97 19.35 -10.79
CA GLN A 79 10.45 20.69 -10.62
C GLN A 79 9.64 21.02 -11.89
N SER A 80 9.96 22.08 -12.63
CA SER A 80 9.41 22.32 -13.99
C SER A 80 9.93 21.34 -15.07
N PHE A 81 10.97 20.57 -14.74
CA PHE A 81 11.51 19.45 -15.52
C PHE A 81 11.95 18.35 -14.55
N CYS A 82 12.30 17.17 -15.05
CA CYS A 82 12.79 16.07 -14.22
C CYS A 82 14.26 15.75 -14.55
N GLN A 83 15.11 15.72 -13.53
CA GLN A 83 16.49 15.28 -13.63
C GLN A 83 16.63 13.85 -13.11
N GLU A 84 17.12 12.96 -13.97
CA GLU A 84 17.42 11.56 -13.65
C GLU A 84 18.87 11.42 -13.14
N ILE A 85 19.05 10.66 -12.06
CA ILE A 85 20.36 10.29 -11.52
C ILE A 85 20.34 8.80 -11.19
N ARG A 86 21.08 8.01 -11.96
CA ARG A 86 21.24 6.57 -11.73
C ARG A 86 22.52 6.33 -10.94
N PHE A 87 22.41 5.75 -9.75
CA PHE A 87 23.60 5.50 -8.92
C PHE A 87 24.57 4.50 -9.57
N ARG A 88 24.07 3.63 -10.46
CA ARG A 88 24.89 2.75 -11.30
C ARG A 88 25.94 3.50 -12.14
N ASP A 89 25.64 4.71 -12.60
CA ASP A 89 26.53 5.52 -13.44
C ASP A 89 27.54 6.32 -12.61
N HIS A 90 27.41 6.29 -11.28
CA HIS A 90 28.22 7.05 -10.34
C HIS A 90 28.87 6.13 -9.30
N PRO A 91 29.91 5.35 -9.66
CA PRO A 91 30.51 4.35 -8.77
C PRO A 91 31.13 4.92 -7.49
N GLY A 92 31.39 6.24 -7.44
CA GLY A 92 31.84 6.94 -6.23
C GLY A 92 30.71 7.32 -5.26
N MET A 93 29.45 7.22 -5.68
CA MET A 93 28.26 7.56 -4.89
C MET A 93 27.75 6.33 -4.13
N LEU A 94 28.50 5.93 -3.11
CA LEU A 94 28.19 4.72 -2.31
C LEU A 94 27.58 5.10 -0.96
N TRP A 95 26.83 4.17 -0.37
CA TRP A 95 26.34 4.35 1.01
C TRP A 95 27.51 4.33 2.00
N ALA A 96 28.40 3.34 1.85
CA ALA A 96 29.51 3.08 2.77
C ALA A 96 30.53 4.23 2.87
N ASN A 97 30.71 5.02 1.81
CA ASN A 97 31.65 6.15 1.80
C ASN A 97 30.97 7.52 2.05
N GLY A 98 29.67 7.51 2.37
CA GLY A 98 28.85 8.72 2.56
C GLY A 98 28.57 9.51 1.27
N GLY A 99 28.88 8.98 0.09
CA GLY A 99 28.70 9.66 -1.19
C GLY A 99 27.24 9.99 -1.48
N ILE A 100 26.33 9.05 -1.20
CA ILE A 100 24.88 9.27 -1.31
C ILE A 100 24.42 10.39 -0.37
N LYS A 101 24.89 10.38 0.89
CA LYS A 101 24.50 11.38 1.90
C LYS A 101 24.92 12.79 1.47
N ARG A 102 26.19 12.97 1.09
CA ARG A 102 26.72 14.25 0.57
C ARG A 102 25.95 14.72 -0.66
N TYR A 103 25.62 13.81 -1.58
CA TYR A 103 24.83 14.17 -2.76
C TYR A 103 23.46 14.77 -2.37
N PHE A 104 22.73 14.12 -1.45
CA PHE A 104 21.46 14.66 -0.97
C PHE A 104 21.61 15.96 -0.16
N GLU A 105 22.70 16.15 0.58
CA GLU A 105 22.99 17.44 1.25
C GLU A 105 23.03 18.60 0.25
N ASP A 106 23.56 18.38 -0.95
CA ASP A 106 23.74 19.40 -1.99
C ASP A 106 22.48 19.70 -2.82
N VAL A 107 21.46 18.83 -2.80
CA VAL A 107 20.19 19.09 -3.50
C VAL A 107 19.56 20.40 -2.99
N ARG A 108 19.06 21.24 -3.91
CA ARG A 108 18.43 22.53 -3.59
C ARG A 108 17.03 22.58 -4.20
N SER A 109 16.13 23.28 -3.52
CA SER A 109 14.77 23.55 -3.97
C SER A 109 14.70 24.82 -4.84
N GLY A 110 13.83 24.83 -5.86
CA GLY A 110 13.58 25.95 -6.75
C GLY A 110 12.60 25.56 -7.87
N GLY A 111 12.09 26.55 -8.61
CA GLY A 111 11.20 26.30 -9.75
C GLY A 111 9.76 25.93 -9.38
N GLY A 112 8.98 25.49 -10.37
CA GLY A 112 7.61 24.98 -10.19
C GLY A 112 7.57 23.47 -9.95
N THR A 113 6.38 22.87 -9.97
CA THR A 113 6.14 21.43 -9.77
C THR A 113 5.46 20.84 -11.01
N SER A 114 6.09 19.85 -11.65
CA SER A 114 5.55 19.13 -12.81
C SER A 114 5.63 17.61 -12.59
N PHE A 115 4.48 17.03 -12.22
CA PHE A 115 4.32 15.58 -12.13
C PHE A 115 4.37 14.94 -13.52
N SER A 116 3.88 15.63 -14.56
CA SER A 116 3.94 15.16 -15.94
C SER A 116 5.40 14.88 -16.39
N ALA A 117 6.34 15.74 -16.01
CA ALA A 117 7.77 15.53 -16.26
C ALA A 117 8.31 14.32 -15.51
N ALA A 118 7.98 14.17 -14.22
CA ALA A 118 8.40 13.01 -13.42
C ALA A 118 7.85 11.70 -13.99
N PHE A 119 6.57 11.67 -14.37
CA PHE A 119 5.91 10.49 -14.92
C PHE A 119 6.55 10.06 -16.25
N SER A 120 6.87 11.03 -17.11
CA SER A 120 7.54 10.75 -18.39
C SER A 120 8.91 10.11 -18.15
N SER A 121 9.72 10.67 -17.26
CA SER A 121 11.03 10.12 -16.91
C SER A 121 10.96 8.74 -16.26
N ILE A 122 9.94 8.45 -15.45
CA ILE A 122 9.70 7.10 -14.93
C ILE A 122 9.44 6.13 -16.09
N ILE A 123 8.51 6.46 -17.00
CA ILE A 123 8.11 5.60 -18.12
C ILE A 123 9.33 5.28 -19.00
N GLU A 124 10.14 6.29 -19.33
CA GLU A 124 11.38 6.14 -20.12
C GLU A 124 12.43 5.22 -19.47
N ASN A 125 12.32 4.99 -18.15
CA ASN A 125 13.23 4.13 -17.41
C ASN A 125 12.68 2.73 -17.13
N LEU A 126 11.41 2.44 -17.41
CA LEU A 126 10.80 1.13 -17.13
C LEU A 126 11.46 0.00 -17.92
N ASP A 127 11.80 0.23 -19.19
CA ASP A 127 12.45 -0.78 -20.05
C ASP A 127 13.84 -1.23 -19.54
N ARG A 128 14.43 -0.46 -18.63
CA ARG A 128 15.74 -0.75 -18.01
C ARG A 128 15.62 -1.61 -16.75
N ILE A 129 14.40 -1.87 -16.29
CA ILE A 129 14.11 -2.64 -15.09
C ILE A 129 13.75 -4.07 -15.47
N ASN A 130 14.34 -5.02 -14.76
CA ASN A 130 14.09 -6.44 -14.93
C ASN A 130 13.79 -7.14 -13.59
N THR A 131 13.48 -6.35 -12.58
CA THR A 131 13.20 -6.79 -11.21
C THR A 131 11.92 -6.14 -10.73
N ASP A 132 11.41 -6.57 -9.57
CA ASP A 132 10.31 -5.84 -8.94
C ASP A 132 10.73 -4.38 -8.67
N LEU A 133 9.80 -3.46 -8.85
CA LEU A 133 10.03 -2.02 -8.80
C LEU A 133 9.16 -1.37 -7.72
N ALA A 134 9.81 -0.68 -6.79
CA ALA A 134 9.16 0.27 -5.90
C ALA A 134 9.47 1.70 -6.34
N ILE A 135 8.44 2.54 -6.40
CA ILE A 135 8.55 3.96 -6.69
C ILE A 135 8.06 4.73 -5.48
N ILE A 136 8.81 5.72 -5.00
CA ILE A 136 8.42 6.54 -3.84
C ILE A 136 8.46 8.02 -4.20
N PHE A 137 7.32 8.68 -4.15
CA PHE A 137 7.19 10.12 -4.36
C PHE A 137 7.30 10.88 -3.04
N PHE A 138 8.05 11.99 -3.04
CA PHE A 138 8.21 12.93 -1.94
C PHE A 138 7.88 14.33 -2.44
N THR A 139 6.84 14.97 -1.92
CA THR A 139 6.36 16.28 -2.41
C THR A 139 5.53 17.02 -1.38
N ASP A 140 5.54 18.34 -1.44
CA ASP A 140 4.69 19.22 -0.63
C ASP A 140 3.67 20.01 -1.45
N GLY A 141 3.68 19.84 -2.78
CA GLY A 141 3.00 20.72 -3.71
C GLY A 141 1.90 20.04 -4.52
N GLN A 142 1.31 20.85 -5.39
CA GLN A 142 0.34 20.44 -6.40
C GLN A 142 0.99 20.59 -7.78
N ASP A 143 0.46 19.90 -8.78
CA ASP A 143 0.93 20.11 -10.15
C ASP A 143 0.67 21.56 -10.57
N THR A 144 1.70 22.24 -11.06
CA THR A 144 1.63 23.64 -11.50
C THR A 144 1.73 23.77 -13.02
N ASP A 145 1.75 22.65 -13.75
CA ASP A 145 1.88 22.66 -15.20
C ASP A 145 0.52 23.00 -15.84
N THR A 146 0.37 24.26 -16.24
CA THR A 146 -0.85 24.80 -16.86
C THR A 146 -1.15 24.24 -18.25
N ARG A 147 -0.33 23.33 -18.78
CA ARG A 147 -0.48 22.73 -20.11
C ARG A 147 -1.57 21.66 -20.21
N ASN A 148 -2.34 21.40 -19.14
CA ASN A 148 -3.41 20.38 -19.08
C ASN A 148 -2.97 18.95 -19.46
N ASN A 149 -1.68 18.62 -19.35
CA ASN A 149 -1.15 17.31 -19.69
C ASN A 149 -1.20 16.30 -18.54
N LEU A 150 -1.61 16.71 -17.33
CA LEU A 150 -1.55 15.86 -16.14
C LEU A 150 -2.42 14.61 -16.28
N GLU A 151 -3.67 14.71 -16.75
CA GLU A 151 -4.56 13.54 -16.88
C GLU A 151 -4.06 12.53 -17.93
N TYR A 152 -3.49 13.03 -19.03
CA TYR A 152 -2.85 12.17 -20.03
C TYR A 152 -1.62 11.47 -19.43
N ALA A 153 -0.76 12.21 -18.73
CA ALA A 153 0.42 11.66 -18.06
C ALA A 153 0.03 10.65 -16.97
N LYS A 154 -1.04 10.91 -16.21
CA LYS A 154 -1.60 9.98 -15.21
C LYS A 154 -2.01 8.67 -15.85
N THR A 155 -2.73 8.73 -16.97
CA THR A 155 -3.16 7.55 -17.73
C THR A 155 -1.96 6.78 -18.28
N GLY A 156 -0.97 7.49 -18.84
CA GLY A 156 0.27 6.89 -19.36
C GLY A 156 1.05 6.15 -18.28
N LEU A 157 1.28 6.79 -17.12
CA LEU A 157 2.00 6.17 -16.00
C LEU A 157 1.27 4.92 -15.50
N LYS A 158 -0.04 5.01 -15.24
CA LYS A 158 -0.83 3.90 -14.74
C LYS A 158 -0.79 2.71 -15.71
N THR A 159 -0.93 2.97 -17.01
CA THR A 159 -0.89 1.93 -18.04
C THR A 159 0.48 1.25 -18.06
N ALA A 160 1.56 2.03 -18.16
CA ALA A 160 2.92 1.50 -18.21
C ALA A 160 3.28 0.66 -16.97
N LEU A 161 2.90 1.11 -15.77
CA LEU A 161 3.16 0.35 -14.54
C LEU A 161 2.33 -0.93 -14.41
N LYS A 162 1.11 -0.96 -14.96
CA LYS A 162 0.26 -2.17 -14.98
C LYS A 162 0.71 -3.18 -16.03
N GLU A 163 1.24 -2.71 -17.15
CA GLU A 163 1.72 -3.55 -18.26
C GLU A 163 3.13 -4.11 -18.05
N ALA A 164 3.96 -3.47 -17.21
CA ALA A 164 5.30 -3.93 -16.86
C ALA A 164 5.36 -5.43 -16.51
N SER A 165 6.32 -6.19 -17.04
CA SER A 165 6.41 -7.64 -16.84
C SER A 165 6.75 -8.07 -15.41
N TYR A 166 7.18 -7.14 -14.57
CA TYR A 166 7.55 -7.32 -13.17
C TYR A 166 6.49 -6.72 -12.23
N SER A 167 6.59 -6.95 -10.92
CA SER A 167 5.70 -6.31 -9.97
C SER A 167 6.08 -4.85 -9.77
N THR A 168 5.08 -3.96 -9.80
CA THR A 168 5.25 -2.53 -9.53
C THR A 168 4.44 -2.12 -8.28
N GLU A 169 5.02 -1.26 -7.45
CA GLU A 169 4.33 -0.59 -6.34
C GLU A 169 4.75 0.87 -6.26
N VAL A 170 3.81 1.73 -5.86
CA VAL A 170 4.04 3.18 -5.78
C VAL A 170 3.65 3.66 -4.39
N HIS A 171 4.56 4.30 -3.69
CA HIS A 171 4.32 4.95 -2.42
C HIS A 171 4.39 6.47 -2.60
N SER A 172 3.66 7.20 -1.77
CA SER A 172 3.67 8.65 -1.77
C SER A 172 3.83 9.17 -0.35
N ILE A 173 4.64 10.21 -0.21
CA ILE A 173 4.94 10.88 1.05
C ILE A 173 4.68 12.36 0.83
N GLY A 174 3.59 12.84 1.41
CA GLY A 174 3.19 14.23 1.39
C GLY A 174 3.81 14.99 2.56
N PHE A 175 4.22 16.23 2.31
CA PHE A 175 4.67 17.18 3.32
C PHE A 175 3.76 18.42 3.29
N THR A 176 3.67 19.13 4.41
CA THR A 176 2.83 20.35 4.56
C THR A 176 1.34 20.11 4.32
N ASN A 177 0.49 21.08 4.64
CA ASN A 177 -0.95 21.00 4.42
C ASN A 177 -1.38 21.30 2.98
N GLU A 178 -0.47 21.76 2.12
CA GLU A 178 -0.77 22.23 0.75
C GLU A 178 -0.64 21.14 -0.33
N HIS A 179 -0.09 19.97 0.01
CA HIS A 179 0.08 18.87 -0.93
C HIS A 179 -1.26 18.37 -1.49
N ASP A 180 -1.23 17.81 -2.70
CA ASP A 180 -2.40 17.20 -3.32
C ASP A 180 -2.63 15.76 -2.79
N ALA A 181 -3.36 15.65 -1.69
CA ALA A 181 -3.67 14.36 -1.07
C ALA A 181 -4.45 13.40 -2.02
N LYS A 182 -5.23 13.95 -2.96
CA LYS A 182 -5.99 13.15 -3.94
C LYS A 182 -5.05 12.54 -4.97
N LEU A 183 -4.16 13.34 -5.55
CA LEU A 183 -3.13 12.86 -6.48
C LEU A 183 -2.19 11.86 -5.81
N LEU A 184 -1.73 12.15 -4.59
CA LEU A 184 -0.84 11.24 -3.86
C LEU A 184 -1.52 9.91 -3.51
N SER A 185 -2.80 9.91 -3.16
CA SER A 185 -3.57 8.68 -2.97
C SER A 185 -3.89 7.95 -4.28
N TRP A 186 -4.02 8.67 -5.39
CA TRP A 186 -4.14 8.06 -6.71
C TRP A 186 -2.85 7.35 -7.14
N LEU A 187 -1.69 7.96 -6.88
CA LEU A 187 -0.38 7.40 -7.22
C LEU A 187 -0.21 6.00 -6.63
N THR A 188 -0.63 5.77 -5.40
CA THR A 188 -0.46 4.48 -4.72
C THR A 188 -1.21 3.30 -5.36
N LYS A 189 -2.12 3.60 -6.29
CA LYS A 189 -2.94 2.62 -7.02
C LYS A 189 -2.45 2.36 -8.44
N CYS A 190 -1.42 3.07 -8.88
CA CYS A 190 -0.89 2.95 -10.24
C CYS A 190 -0.16 1.63 -10.44
N GLY A 191 0.55 1.15 -9.41
CA GLY A 191 1.27 -0.12 -9.46
C GLY A 191 0.35 -1.35 -9.49
N ARG A 192 0.92 -2.52 -9.80
CA ARG A 192 0.25 -3.83 -9.69
C ARG A 192 -0.09 -4.17 -8.23
N LYS A 193 0.75 -3.70 -7.30
CA LYS A 193 0.50 -3.76 -5.86
C LYS A 193 0.05 -2.39 -5.36
N GLU A 194 -0.83 -2.42 -4.38
CA GLU A 194 -1.27 -1.22 -3.68
C GLU A 194 -0.15 -0.76 -2.75
N GLY A 195 0.34 0.46 -2.97
CA GLY A 195 1.33 1.07 -2.11
C GLY A 195 0.70 1.85 -0.95
N ASN A 196 1.45 2.81 -0.42
CA ASN A 196 1.09 3.50 0.81
C ASN A 196 1.24 5.01 0.64
N PHE A 197 0.27 5.76 1.16
CA PHE A 197 0.33 7.20 1.28
C PHE A 197 0.57 7.58 2.74
N LEU A 198 1.65 8.33 3.00
CA LEU A 198 2.02 8.83 4.31
C LEU A 198 2.07 10.35 4.30
N TYR A 199 1.57 10.97 5.37
CA TYR A 199 1.57 12.43 5.50
C TYR A 199 2.46 12.90 6.65
N ILE A 200 3.63 13.49 6.36
CA ILE A 200 4.59 13.91 7.39
C ILE A 200 4.29 15.35 7.81
N ARG A 201 3.85 15.52 9.05
CA ARG A 201 3.55 16.84 9.64
C ARG A 201 4.75 17.51 10.27
N SER A 202 5.62 16.68 10.85
CA SER A 202 6.76 17.12 11.62
C SER A 202 7.86 16.07 11.59
N SER A 203 9.09 16.49 11.90
CA SER A 203 10.29 15.66 11.77
C SER A 203 10.32 14.46 12.72
N ASP A 204 9.64 14.55 13.87
CA ASP A 204 9.52 13.46 14.85
C ASP A 204 8.70 12.28 14.32
N GLU A 205 7.82 12.48 13.34
CA GLU A 205 7.04 11.40 12.74
C GLU A 205 7.83 10.59 11.69
N ILE A 206 8.95 11.13 11.18
CA ILE A 206 9.68 10.54 10.05
C ILE A 206 10.12 9.12 10.37
N VAL A 207 10.75 8.91 11.53
CA VAL A 207 11.34 7.61 11.88
C VAL A 207 10.30 6.50 11.88
N ASP A 208 9.16 6.73 12.54
CA ASP A 208 8.10 5.73 12.63
C ASP A 208 7.42 5.48 11.28
N LYS A 209 7.23 6.53 10.47
CA LYS A 209 6.64 6.44 9.13
C LYS A 209 7.58 5.77 8.13
N MET A 210 8.88 6.03 8.20
CA MET A 210 9.86 5.38 7.32
C MET A 210 10.07 3.93 7.70
N LYS A 211 10.04 3.59 8.99
CA LYS A 211 10.03 2.20 9.46
C LYS A 211 8.86 1.41 8.86
N THR A 212 7.68 2.02 8.80
CA THR A 212 6.48 1.45 8.18
C THR A 212 6.71 1.18 6.68
N THR A 213 7.28 2.14 5.95
CA THR A 213 7.58 2.00 4.51
C THR A 213 8.67 0.96 4.25
N LEU A 214 9.76 0.98 5.03
CA LEU A 214 10.84 -0.01 4.97
C LEU A 214 10.30 -1.43 5.10
N GLN A 215 9.42 -1.67 6.08
CA GLN A 215 8.85 -2.99 6.30
C GLN A 215 7.95 -3.46 5.15
N LEU A 216 7.26 -2.54 4.46
CA LEU A 216 6.51 -2.86 3.25
C LEU A 216 7.44 -3.26 2.10
N LEU A 217 8.52 -2.51 1.89
CA LEU A 217 9.50 -2.78 0.84
C LEU A 217 10.30 -4.07 1.10
N GLU A 218 10.52 -4.40 2.38
CA GLU A 218 11.05 -5.69 2.85
C GLU A 218 10.05 -6.83 2.73
N SER A 219 8.76 -6.54 2.48
CA SER A 219 7.73 -7.58 2.35
C SER A 219 7.77 -8.18 0.96
N SER A 220 8.06 -9.49 0.88
CA SER A 220 7.97 -10.19 -0.39
C SER A 220 6.50 -10.59 -0.60
N TYR A 221 5.97 -10.26 -1.76
CA TYR A 221 4.66 -10.71 -2.19
C TYR A 221 4.83 -11.43 -3.51
N LYS A 222 4.33 -12.65 -3.56
CA LYS A 222 4.17 -13.36 -4.83
C LYS A 222 2.79 -13.07 -5.37
N THR A 223 2.72 -12.38 -6.50
CA THR A 223 1.47 -12.21 -7.22
C THR A 223 1.22 -13.49 -8.02
N LEU A 224 0.11 -14.15 -7.73
CA LEU A 224 -0.44 -15.26 -8.51
C LEU A 224 -1.86 -14.88 -8.94
N TYR A 225 -2.48 -15.66 -9.81
CA TYR A 225 -3.85 -15.38 -10.26
C TYR A 225 -4.82 -16.40 -9.67
N VAL A 226 -6.03 -15.95 -9.36
CA VAL A 226 -7.07 -16.76 -8.72
C VAL A 226 -8.30 -16.74 -9.62
N LYS A 227 -8.76 -17.92 -10.00
CA LYS A 227 -9.98 -18.14 -10.79
C LYS A 227 -11.02 -18.83 -9.91
N ILE A 228 -12.25 -18.30 -9.90
CA ILE A 228 -13.35 -18.81 -9.09
C ILE A 228 -14.47 -19.26 -10.04
N GLY A 229 -14.68 -20.57 -10.18
CA GLY A 229 -15.56 -21.13 -11.19
C GLY A 229 -15.15 -20.69 -12.60
N ASP A 230 -16.11 -20.17 -13.36
CA ASP A 230 -15.91 -19.70 -14.74
C ASP A 230 -15.55 -18.20 -14.84
N GLU A 231 -15.29 -17.54 -13.71
CA GLU A 231 -14.93 -16.12 -13.69
C GLU A 231 -13.53 -15.87 -14.29
N THR A 232 -13.27 -14.62 -14.69
CA THR A 232 -11.95 -14.22 -15.16
C THR A 232 -10.93 -14.27 -14.01
N PRO A 233 -9.73 -14.84 -14.21
CA PRO A 233 -8.70 -14.85 -13.19
C PRO A 233 -8.35 -13.44 -12.69
N GLN A 234 -8.25 -13.27 -11.37
CA GLN A 234 -7.89 -12.01 -10.73
C GLN A 234 -6.55 -12.13 -10.00
N PRO A 235 -5.71 -11.09 -9.95
CA PRO A 235 -4.46 -11.13 -9.22
C PRO A 235 -4.69 -11.23 -7.71
N ALA A 236 -3.90 -12.08 -7.04
CA ALA A 236 -3.85 -12.23 -5.60
C ALA A 236 -2.41 -12.16 -5.11
N ASN A 237 -2.17 -11.33 -4.09
CA ASN A 237 -0.85 -11.15 -3.51
C ASN A 237 -0.70 -12.07 -2.30
N PHE A 238 0.12 -13.10 -2.44
CA PHE A 238 0.47 -14.04 -1.38
C PHE A 238 1.65 -13.49 -0.59
N ASP A 239 1.49 -13.40 0.74
CA ASP A 239 2.57 -13.00 1.64
C ASP A 239 3.64 -14.10 1.79
N ASP A 240 4.68 -13.83 2.59
CA ASP A 240 5.77 -14.78 2.83
C ASP A 240 5.31 -16.09 3.50
N GLU A 241 4.09 -16.17 4.03
CA GLU A 241 3.51 -17.39 4.63
C GLU A 241 2.62 -18.15 3.64
N GLY A 242 2.54 -17.67 2.40
CA GLY A 242 1.71 -18.23 1.35
C GLY A 242 0.25 -17.92 1.56
N VAL A 243 -0.10 -16.82 2.26
CA VAL A 243 -1.48 -16.43 2.52
C VAL A 243 -1.87 -15.24 1.65
N ALA A 244 -3.00 -15.36 0.96
CA ALA A 244 -3.68 -14.25 0.31
C ALA A 244 -5.11 -14.12 0.84
N VAL A 245 -5.62 -12.89 0.88
CA VAL A 245 -7.01 -12.60 1.28
C VAL A 245 -7.65 -11.71 0.22
N LEU A 246 -8.79 -12.14 -0.31
CA LEU A 246 -9.58 -11.44 -1.31
C LEU A 246 -10.94 -11.05 -0.73
N ILE A 247 -11.43 -9.87 -1.12
CA ILE A 247 -12.79 -9.40 -0.80
C ILE A 247 -13.58 -9.46 -2.09
N LEU A 248 -14.64 -10.25 -2.08
CA LEU A 248 -15.51 -10.51 -3.21
C LEU A 248 -16.85 -9.84 -2.96
N ASN A 249 -17.34 -9.09 -3.94
CA ASN A 249 -18.59 -8.34 -3.86
C ASN A 249 -19.58 -8.87 -4.89
N ASP A 250 -20.87 -8.67 -4.62
CA ASP A 250 -21.98 -8.92 -5.54
C ASP A 250 -21.94 -10.33 -6.14
N ASP A 251 -21.99 -10.48 -7.46
CA ASP A 251 -22.04 -11.78 -8.14
C ASP A 251 -20.82 -12.67 -7.84
N ALA A 252 -19.64 -12.05 -7.64
CA ALA A 252 -18.40 -12.75 -7.31
C ALA A 252 -18.38 -13.24 -5.85
N SER A 253 -19.27 -12.74 -4.99
CA SER A 253 -19.33 -13.13 -3.56
C SER A 253 -19.83 -14.56 -3.36
N ASN A 254 -20.55 -15.13 -4.33
CA ASN A 254 -20.98 -16.52 -4.28
C ASN A 254 -19.85 -17.45 -4.71
N VAL A 255 -19.10 -17.95 -3.72
CA VAL A 255 -18.02 -18.93 -3.93
C VAL A 255 -18.42 -20.36 -3.59
N GLU A 256 -19.59 -20.55 -2.98
CA GLU A 256 -20.03 -21.86 -2.51
C GLU A 256 -20.14 -22.84 -3.68
N ASN A 257 -19.52 -24.00 -3.55
CA ASN A 257 -19.43 -25.03 -4.59
C ASN A 257 -18.76 -24.60 -5.90
N LYS A 258 -18.17 -23.40 -5.99
CA LYS A 258 -17.32 -23.00 -7.12
C LYS A 258 -15.89 -23.45 -6.88
N GLU A 259 -15.28 -24.08 -7.89
CA GLU A 259 -13.88 -24.48 -7.83
C GLU A 259 -12.97 -23.25 -7.83
N VAL A 260 -12.00 -23.20 -6.92
CA VAL A 260 -10.99 -22.13 -6.86
C VAL A 260 -9.66 -22.66 -7.38
N LYS A 261 -9.15 -22.04 -8.44
CA LYS A 261 -7.88 -22.39 -9.08
C LYS A 261 -6.86 -21.28 -8.89
N ILE A 262 -5.61 -21.65 -8.61
CA ILE A 262 -4.49 -20.71 -8.56
C ILE A 262 -3.59 -20.93 -9.77
N LEU A 263 -3.29 -19.85 -10.50
CA LEU A 263 -2.46 -19.86 -11.70
C LEU A 263 -1.16 -19.09 -11.46
N LYS A 264 -0.07 -19.57 -12.07
CA LYS A 264 1.25 -18.93 -11.95
C LYS A 264 1.34 -17.63 -12.74
N ASP A 265 0.77 -17.63 -13.93
CA ASP A 265 0.83 -16.53 -14.89
C ASP A 265 -0.36 -16.62 -15.86
N LEU A 266 -0.68 -15.52 -16.54
CA LEU A 266 -1.67 -15.43 -17.60
C LEU A 266 -0.95 -15.28 -18.95
N LYS A 267 -0.14 -16.28 -19.35
CA LYS A 267 0.45 -16.28 -20.70
C LYS A 267 -0.58 -16.75 -21.72
N GLU A 268 -0.51 -16.18 -22.93
CA GLU A 268 -1.42 -16.42 -24.05
C GLU A 268 -1.90 -17.88 -24.14
N GLY A 269 -3.12 -18.13 -23.67
CA GLY A 269 -3.84 -19.40 -23.85
C GLY A 269 -3.39 -20.59 -23.00
N LYS A 270 -2.48 -20.43 -22.02
CA LYS A 270 -2.08 -21.52 -21.11
C LYS A 270 -2.41 -21.18 -19.66
N GLU A 271 -3.45 -21.82 -19.13
CA GLU A 271 -3.76 -21.82 -17.70
C GLU A 271 -2.84 -22.84 -17.00
N ASP A 272 -1.66 -22.41 -16.56
CA ASP A 272 -0.75 -23.24 -15.75
C ASP A 272 -1.25 -23.27 -14.30
N TYR A 273 -2.11 -24.25 -14.01
CA TYR A 273 -2.67 -24.44 -12.67
C TYR A 273 -1.62 -24.95 -11.69
N ILE A 274 -1.51 -24.25 -10.57
CA ILE A 274 -0.70 -24.64 -9.43
C ILE A 274 -1.52 -25.54 -8.49
N PHE A 275 -2.80 -25.19 -8.29
CA PHE A 275 -3.70 -25.89 -7.38
C PHE A 275 -5.17 -25.67 -7.74
N GLU A 276 -6.01 -26.63 -7.33
CA GLU A 276 -7.47 -26.57 -7.41
C GLU A 276 -8.06 -27.04 -6.06
N SER A 277 -9.07 -26.33 -5.56
CA SER A 277 -9.75 -26.68 -4.29
C SER A 277 -11.17 -26.14 -4.26
N LEU A 278 -12.08 -26.90 -3.65
CA LEU A 278 -13.36 -26.35 -3.21
C LEU A 278 -13.16 -25.50 -1.95
N PRO A 279 -13.81 -24.34 -1.84
CA PRO A 279 -13.73 -23.46 -0.68
C PRO A 279 -14.58 -24.01 0.48
N SER A 280 -14.06 -23.93 1.71
CA SER A 280 -14.80 -24.32 2.93
C SER A 280 -15.29 -23.10 3.71
N GLN A 281 -16.56 -23.08 4.12
CA GLN A 281 -17.09 -21.96 4.91
C GLN A 281 -16.54 -21.98 6.34
N ILE A 282 -16.10 -20.81 6.81
CA ILE A 282 -15.66 -20.59 8.18
C ILE A 282 -16.88 -20.22 9.04
N PRO A 283 -17.13 -20.92 10.17
CA PRO A 283 -18.17 -20.53 11.10
C PRO A 283 -17.90 -19.16 11.75
N ALA A 284 -18.95 -18.38 12.03
CA ALA A 284 -18.82 -17.07 12.68
C ALA A 284 -18.23 -17.11 14.11
N SER A 285 -18.17 -18.28 14.73
CA SER A 285 -17.53 -18.49 16.03
C SER A 285 -16.02 -18.76 15.93
N ASP A 286 -15.49 -19.01 14.74
CA ASP A 286 -14.09 -19.34 14.53
C ASP A 286 -13.22 -18.07 14.67
N PRO A 287 -12.09 -18.11 15.41
CA PRO A 287 -11.16 -16.98 15.51
C PRO A 287 -10.67 -16.44 14.16
N MET A 288 -10.59 -17.28 13.13
CA MET A 288 -10.23 -16.87 11.77
C MET A 288 -11.29 -15.96 11.15
N SER A 289 -12.58 -16.20 11.42
CA SER A 289 -13.65 -15.31 10.94
C SER A 289 -13.47 -13.88 11.47
N ILE A 290 -13.06 -13.73 12.73
CA ILE A 290 -12.76 -12.44 13.35
C ILE A 290 -11.59 -11.75 12.64
N GLN A 291 -10.52 -12.48 12.33
CA GLN A 291 -9.38 -11.92 11.59
C GLN A 291 -9.79 -11.46 10.19
N LEU A 292 -10.65 -12.22 9.49
CA LEU A 292 -11.18 -11.85 8.19
C LEU A 292 -12.10 -10.63 8.26
N ILE A 293 -12.92 -10.50 9.31
CA ILE A 293 -13.73 -9.30 9.55
C ILE A 293 -12.84 -8.07 9.79
N ILE A 294 -11.81 -8.19 10.64
CA ILE A 294 -10.87 -7.09 10.91
C ILE A 294 -10.19 -6.66 9.60
N PHE A 295 -9.72 -7.61 8.79
CA PHE A 295 -9.13 -7.32 7.48
C PHE A 295 -10.13 -6.64 6.54
N LEU A 296 -11.37 -7.12 6.50
CA LEU A 296 -12.43 -6.55 5.66
C LEU A 296 -12.71 -5.10 6.04
N VAL A 297 -13.04 -4.84 7.31
CA VAL A 297 -13.36 -3.48 7.80
C VAL A 297 -12.24 -2.52 7.43
N GLN A 298 -11.00 -2.96 7.60
CA GLN A 298 -9.84 -2.16 7.27
C GLN A 298 -9.74 -1.81 5.78
N ARG A 299 -9.94 -2.79 4.90
CA ARG A 299 -9.95 -2.55 3.45
C ARG A 299 -11.11 -1.66 3.03
N GLU A 300 -12.26 -1.82 3.66
CA GLU A 300 -13.43 -0.97 3.43
C GLU A 300 -13.20 0.47 3.89
N ILE A 301 -12.55 0.70 5.03
CA ILE A 301 -12.19 2.06 5.45
C ILE A 301 -11.25 2.73 4.43
N ILE A 302 -10.29 2.01 3.86
CA ILE A 302 -9.44 2.55 2.78
C ILE A 302 -10.27 2.85 1.54
N ARG A 303 -11.14 1.92 1.11
CA ARG A 303 -12.04 2.12 -0.03
C ARG A 303 -12.90 3.37 0.16
N LEU A 304 -13.54 3.51 1.32
CA LEU A 304 -14.40 4.63 1.67
C LEU A 304 -13.62 5.95 1.79
N THR A 305 -12.40 5.93 2.34
CA THR A 305 -11.49 7.08 2.36
C THR A 305 -11.22 7.58 0.95
N ASN A 306 -10.88 6.65 0.06
CA ASN A 306 -10.59 6.95 -1.34
C ASN A 306 -11.81 7.49 -2.07
N GLU A 307 -12.98 6.92 -1.80
CA GLU A 307 -14.25 7.38 -2.36
C GLU A 307 -14.55 8.83 -1.94
N ILE A 308 -14.46 9.12 -0.64
CA ILE A 308 -14.62 10.47 -0.10
C ILE A 308 -13.62 11.46 -0.70
N SER A 309 -12.36 11.03 -0.85
CA SER A 309 -11.28 11.88 -1.38
C SER A 309 -11.54 12.30 -2.82
N ASN A 310 -12.29 11.51 -3.60
CA ASN A 310 -12.53 11.78 -5.01
C ASN A 310 -13.73 12.70 -5.27
N TYR A 311 -14.53 13.05 -4.27
CA TYR A 311 -15.64 13.99 -4.45
C TYR A 311 -15.13 15.42 -4.75
N GLU A 312 -15.74 16.07 -5.74
CA GLU A 312 -15.57 17.50 -5.99
C GLU A 312 -16.33 18.34 -4.94
N GLU A 313 -15.97 19.61 -4.78
CA GLU A 313 -16.58 20.47 -3.76
C GLU A 313 -18.06 20.78 -4.05
N ASP A 314 -18.45 20.85 -5.33
CA ASP A 314 -19.79 21.25 -5.79
C ASP A 314 -20.73 20.06 -6.11
N ASP A 315 -20.35 18.83 -5.73
CA ASP A 315 -21.19 17.66 -5.99
C ASP A 315 -22.42 17.62 -5.06
N ALA A 316 -23.59 17.95 -5.60
CA ALA A 316 -24.86 17.94 -4.87
C ALA A 316 -25.22 16.57 -4.28
N SER A 317 -24.66 15.47 -4.82
CA SER A 317 -24.85 14.11 -4.30
C SER A 317 -23.89 13.74 -3.15
N LYS A 318 -22.88 14.58 -2.88
CA LYS A 318 -21.84 14.33 -1.86
C LYS A 318 -22.43 14.13 -0.47
N SER A 319 -23.35 15.00 -0.05
CA SER A 319 -23.98 14.91 1.28
C SER A 319 -24.82 13.63 1.42
N GLU A 320 -25.53 13.23 0.37
CA GLU A 320 -26.28 11.97 0.36
C GLU A 320 -25.32 10.78 0.47
N ARG A 321 -24.26 10.75 -0.34
CA ARG A 321 -23.29 9.65 -0.27
C ARG A 321 -22.58 9.61 1.09
N PHE A 322 -22.16 10.73 1.63
CA PHE A 322 -21.49 10.77 2.93
C PHE A 322 -22.39 10.22 4.05
N ASN A 323 -23.69 10.48 4.00
CA ASN A 323 -24.65 9.86 4.91
C ASN A 323 -24.74 8.33 4.72
N GLN A 324 -24.74 7.85 3.47
CA GLN A 324 -24.70 6.40 3.19
C GLN A 324 -23.41 5.76 3.72
N ILE A 325 -22.25 6.41 3.50
CA ILE A 325 -20.96 5.95 4.02
C ILE A 325 -20.98 5.92 5.55
N LEU A 326 -21.58 6.93 6.20
CA LEU A 326 -21.71 6.97 7.66
C LEU A 326 -22.51 5.76 8.19
N VAL A 327 -23.58 5.36 7.48
CA VAL A 327 -24.33 4.13 7.81
C VAL A 327 -23.46 2.88 7.65
N GLU A 328 -22.70 2.76 6.57
CA GLU A 328 -21.76 1.63 6.37
C GLU A 328 -20.71 1.56 7.50
N VAL A 329 -20.14 2.70 7.89
CA VAL A 329 -19.12 2.80 8.94
C VAL A 329 -19.69 2.46 10.32
N ASN A 330 -20.90 2.91 10.63
CA ASN A 330 -21.57 2.57 11.89
C ASN A 330 -21.82 1.05 12.01
N ALA A 331 -22.16 0.38 10.91
CA ALA A 331 -22.30 -1.07 10.89
C ALA A 331 -20.96 -1.77 11.18
N TYR A 332 -19.84 -1.28 10.62
CA TYR A 332 -18.50 -1.80 10.96
C TYR A 332 -18.15 -1.58 12.44
N GLU A 333 -18.48 -0.41 13.00
CA GLU A 333 -18.25 -0.11 14.42
C GLU A 333 -19.03 -1.07 15.34
N GLU A 334 -20.31 -1.29 15.08
CA GLU A 334 -21.17 -2.19 15.86
C GLU A 334 -20.64 -3.62 15.89
N GLN A 335 -20.16 -4.11 14.76
CA GLN A 335 -19.56 -5.44 14.69
C GLN A 335 -18.25 -5.53 15.47
N LEU A 336 -17.37 -4.53 15.35
CA LEU A 336 -16.15 -4.47 16.15
C LEU A 336 -16.46 -4.39 17.65
N ASN A 337 -17.53 -3.71 18.05
CA ASN A 337 -18.02 -3.69 19.43
C ASN A 337 -18.45 -5.08 19.91
N THR A 338 -19.16 -5.81 19.05
CA THR A 338 -19.59 -7.18 19.34
C THR A 338 -18.42 -8.16 19.49
N ILE A 339 -17.36 -7.97 18.69
CA ILE A 339 -16.12 -8.76 18.83
C ILE A 339 -15.38 -8.37 20.11
N ALA A 340 -15.24 -7.07 20.37
CA ALA A 340 -14.52 -6.54 21.52
C ALA A 340 -15.17 -6.86 22.87
N SER A 341 -16.47 -7.19 22.91
CA SER A 341 -17.15 -7.64 24.14
C SER A 341 -16.86 -9.10 24.48
N LYS A 342 -16.43 -9.93 23.52
CA LYS A 342 -16.13 -11.37 23.68
C LYS A 342 -14.68 -11.65 24.14
N LYS A 343 -14.07 -10.74 24.93
CA LYS A 343 -12.63 -10.77 25.28
C LYS A 343 -12.15 -12.08 25.92
N SER A 344 -13.02 -12.81 26.63
CA SER A 344 -12.68 -14.04 27.34
C SER A 344 -12.35 -15.22 26.41
N SER A 345 -12.79 -15.17 25.15
CA SER A 345 -12.76 -16.32 24.24
C SER A 345 -11.84 -16.12 23.03
N ILE A 346 -11.11 -14.99 22.98
CA ILE A 346 -10.32 -14.56 21.83
C ILE A 346 -8.90 -14.21 22.32
N SER A 347 -7.88 -14.48 21.50
CA SER A 347 -6.51 -14.15 21.88
C SER A 347 -6.32 -12.64 22.10
N SER A 348 -5.50 -12.28 23.08
CA SER A 348 -5.19 -10.87 23.42
C SER A 348 -4.68 -10.07 22.22
N VAL A 349 -3.96 -10.72 21.31
CA VAL A 349 -3.43 -10.08 20.10
C VAL A 349 -4.54 -9.75 19.10
N ILE A 350 -5.50 -10.65 18.88
CA ILE A 350 -6.65 -10.38 17.98
C ILE A 350 -7.52 -9.26 18.58
N ILE A 351 -7.71 -9.27 19.90
CA ILE A 351 -8.41 -8.18 20.59
C ILE A 351 -7.67 -6.85 20.41
N GLN A 352 -6.35 -6.82 20.54
CA GLN A 352 -5.60 -5.58 20.31
C GLN A 352 -5.74 -5.09 18.86
N GLN A 353 -5.68 -5.99 17.88
CA GLN A 353 -5.93 -5.65 16.46
C GLN A 353 -7.33 -5.10 16.25
N CYS A 354 -8.35 -5.68 16.90
CA CYS A 354 -9.73 -5.21 16.89
C CYS A 354 -9.86 -3.79 17.49
N LEU A 355 -9.15 -3.49 18.58
CA LEU A 355 -9.18 -2.17 19.21
C LEU A 355 -8.47 -1.12 18.35
N ASP A 356 -7.35 -1.47 17.72
CA ASP A 356 -6.61 -0.58 16.81
C ASP A 356 -7.48 -0.20 15.60
N ILE A 357 -8.14 -1.18 14.95
CA ILE A 357 -9.03 -0.89 13.83
C ILE A 357 -10.27 -0.10 14.28
N LYS A 358 -10.83 -0.40 15.45
CA LYS A 358 -11.93 0.38 16.03
C LYS A 358 -11.56 1.84 16.24
N SER A 359 -10.37 2.13 16.77
CA SER A 359 -9.88 3.50 16.92
C SER A 359 -9.81 4.22 15.56
N THR A 360 -9.50 3.49 14.50
CA THR A 360 -9.43 4.04 13.13
C THR A 360 -10.80 4.30 12.53
N VAL A 361 -11.76 3.39 12.73
CA VAL A 361 -13.16 3.58 12.38
C VAL A 361 -13.74 4.82 13.07
N LEU A 362 -13.44 5.01 14.36
CA LEU A 362 -13.90 6.19 15.12
C LEU A 362 -13.33 7.49 14.56
N LYS A 363 -12.00 7.57 14.35
CA LYS A 363 -11.37 8.75 13.75
C LYS A 363 -11.89 9.04 12.34
N PHE A 364 -12.10 7.99 11.54
CA PHE A 364 -12.72 8.12 10.22
C PHE A 364 -14.11 8.74 10.32
N LYS A 365 -14.93 8.26 11.27
CA LYS A 365 -16.28 8.77 11.51
C LYS A 365 -16.26 10.23 11.94
N ASP A 366 -15.35 10.61 12.83
CA ASP A 366 -15.20 11.99 13.29
C ASP A 366 -14.89 12.92 12.11
N ILE A 367 -13.92 12.54 11.26
CA ILE A 367 -13.54 13.34 10.10
C ILE A 367 -14.66 13.38 9.03
N LEU A 368 -15.35 12.27 8.80
CA LEU A 368 -16.51 12.23 7.91
C LEU A 368 -17.65 13.13 8.41
N SER A 369 -17.89 13.13 9.73
CA SER A 369 -18.91 13.99 10.34
C SER A 369 -18.54 15.46 10.17
N GLU A 370 -17.27 15.82 10.38
CA GLU A 370 -16.80 17.18 10.10
C GLU A 370 -16.95 17.57 8.62
N GLY A 371 -16.69 16.63 7.70
CA GLY A 371 -16.87 16.84 6.25
C GLY A 371 -18.34 16.92 5.81
N LEU A 372 -19.29 16.44 6.61
CA LEU A 372 -20.73 16.64 6.41
C LEU A 372 -21.18 18.05 6.81
N PHE A 373 -20.56 18.63 7.85
CA PHE A 373 -20.91 19.96 8.37
C PHE A 373 -20.01 21.10 7.85
N GLY A 374 -18.98 20.79 7.07
CA GLY A 374 -18.02 21.76 6.54
C GLY A 374 -17.10 21.18 5.47
N THR A 375 -16.05 21.92 5.10
CA THR A 375 -15.12 21.49 4.04
C THR A 375 -14.15 20.42 4.54
N LEU A 376 -14.01 19.34 3.76
CA LEU A 376 -12.99 18.32 3.98
C LEU A 376 -11.65 18.81 3.41
N THR A 377 -10.77 19.30 4.27
CA THR A 377 -9.46 19.84 3.86
C THR A 377 -8.51 18.75 3.38
N ASN A 378 -7.52 19.11 2.54
CA ASN A 378 -6.45 18.21 2.12
C ASN A 378 -5.74 17.55 3.31
N GLU A 379 -5.50 18.32 4.38
CA GLU A 379 -4.92 17.79 5.60
C GLU A 379 -5.75 16.66 6.21
N LYS A 380 -7.08 16.80 6.27
CA LYS A 380 -7.97 15.77 6.80
C LYS A 380 -7.96 14.52 5.93
N ILE A 381 -7.98 14.68 4.62
CA ILE A 381 -7.83 13.57 3.66
C ILE A 381 -6.51 12.84 3.89
N ALA A 382 -5.43 13.59 4.10
CA ALA A 382 -4.11 13.05 4.36
C ALA A 382 -4.03 12.25 5.67
N ILE A 383 -4.63 12.76 6.76
CA ILE A 383 -4.73 12.04 8.04
C ILE A 383 -5.48 10.71 7.89
N ILE A 384 -6.63 10.72 7.22
CA ILE A 384 -7.43 9.50 7.09
C ILE A 384 -6.66 8.46 6.30
N ASN A 385 -6.07 8.84 5.16
CA ASN A 385 -5.28 7.92 4.35
C ASN A 385 -4.13 7.33 5.16
N ASP A 386 -3.31 8.18 5.80
CA ASP A 386 -2.18 7.75 6.64
C ASP A 386 -2.61 6.76 7.73
N LEU A 387 -3.74 7.02 8.39
CA LEU A 387 -4.31 6.15 9.43
C LEU A 387 -4.76 4.79 8.88
N ALA A 388 -5.49 4.82 7.76
CA ALA A 388 -6.05 3.62 7.15
C ALA A 388 -4.93 2.67 6.67
N TYR A 389 -3.88 3.21 6.06
CA TYR A 389 -2.73 2.41 5.62
C TYR A 389 -1.81 1.96 6.76
N ARG A 390 -1.58 2.79 7.79
CA ARG A 390 -0.70 2.44 8.93
C ARG A 390 -1.12 1.14 9.61
N ASN A 391 -2.42 0.93 9.79
CA ASN A 391 -2.90 -0.30 10.39
C ASN A 391 -2.64 -1.53 9.50
N ILE A 392 -2.59 -1.38 8.17
CA ILE A 392 -2.40 -2.52 7.26
C ILE A 392 -0.99 -3.04 7.48
N VAL A 393 -0.05 -2.11 7.52
CA VAL A 393 1.35 -2.42 7.78
C VAL A 393 1.50 -3.02 9.17
N ARG A 394 0.86 -2.44 10.19
CA ARG A 394 0.96 -2.94 11.58
C ARG A 394 0.51 -4.40 11.72
N GLN A 395 -0.58 -4.79 11.07
CA GLN A 395 -1.05 -6.18 11.11
C GLN A 395 -0.09 -7.14 10.40
N LYS A 396 0.52 -6.71 9.28
CA LYS A 396 1.56 -7.47 8.57
C LYS A 396 2.79 -7.69 9.46
N ILE A 397 3.22 -6.67 10.21
CA ILE A 397 4.34 -6.76 11.17
C ILE A 397 4.02 -7.77 12.29
N THR A 398 2.82 -7.69 12.87
CA THR A 398 2.41 -8.56 13.97
C THR A 398 2.38 -10.04 13.58
N LYS A 399 2.09 -10.36 12.31
CA LYS A 399 2.21 -11.74 11.79
C LYS A 399 3.67 -12.19 11.74
N ARG A 400 4.57 -11.39 11.14
CA ARG A 400 6.02 -11.68 11.07
C ARG A 400 6.70 -11.85 12.44
N LEU A 401 6.35 -11.03 13.43
CA LEU A 401 6.92 -11.11 14.79
C LEU A 401 6.53 -12.39 15.56
N ARG A 402 5.37 -12.99 15.26
CA ARG A 402 4.98 -14.29 15.87
C ARG A 402 5.95 -15.40 15.44
N ASN A 403 6.40 -15.39 14.19
CA ASN A 403 7.31 -16.42 13.69
C ASN A 403 8.72 -16.33 14.30
N ILE A 404 9.24 -15.13 14.56
CA ILE A 404 10.54 -14.99 15.26
C ILE A 404 10.46 -15.57 16.68
N ASN A 405 9.35 -15.33 17.38
CA ASN A 405 9.15 -15.87 18.72
C ASN A 405 8.82 -17.38 18.74
N ASP A 406 8.15 -17.91 17.72
CA ASP A 406 7.90 -19.36 17.59
C ASP A 406 9.19 -20.11 17.23
N ILE A 407 10.08 -19.51 16.44
CA ILE A 407 11.42 -20.03 16.14
C ILE A 407 12.31 -19.98 17.40
N ILE A 408 12.32 -18.86 18.15
CA ILE A 408 13.09 -18.77 19.40
C ILE A 408 12.51 -19.68 20.50
N GLY A 409 11.18 -19.85 20.55
CA GLY A 409 10.49 -20.75 21.47
C GLY A 409 10.77 -22.23 21.21
N THR A 410 11.03 -22.63 19.95
CA THR A 410 11.45 -24.00 19.63
C THR A 410 12.91 -24.30 20.00
N PHE A 411 13.76 -23.28 20.21
CA PHE A 411 15.13 -23.46 20.67
C PHE A 411 15.30 -23.50 22.20
N HIS A 412 14.25 -23.21 22.98
CA HIS A 412 14.30 -23.25 24.45
C HIS A 412 13.68 -24.50 25.12
N PHE A 413 13.31 -25.53 24.35
CA PHE A 413 12.92 -26.84 24.88
C PHE A 413 13.77 -27.98 24.28
N LYS A 414 15.09 -27.88 24.41
CA LYS A 414 16.01 -29.03 24.45
C LYS A 414 17.15 -28.70 25.41
N GLY A 415 16.92 -28.94 26.69
CA GLY A 415 17.89 -28.92 27.77
C GLY A 415 17.49 -29.96 28.79
#